data_AF-A0A4Y8CP51-F1
#
_entry.id   AF-A0A4Y8CP51-F1
#
_cell.length_a   1.000
_cell.length_b   1.000
_cell.length_c   1.000
_cell.angle_alpha   90.00
_cell.angle_beta   90.00
_cell.angle_gamma   90.00
#
_symmetry.space_group_name_H-M   'P 1'
#
loop_
_entity.id
_entity.type
_entity.pdbx_description
1 polymer ?
#
loop_
_entity_poly.entity_id
_entity_poly.type
_entity_poly.pdbx_seq_one_letter_code
_entity_poly.pdbx_strand_id
1 'polypeptide(L)'
;MALPILVLGFLALKGGLRFTIYSVPIMALGFGFLLSEFKAILVKKYSQLTSNICIIFATILTLTPVFIHIYNYKAPTVFSQNEASLLNQLKNIANREDYVVTWWDYGYPVRYYSDVKTLVDGGKHLGKDNFFPSFALSKDEQAAANMARLSVEYTEKSFYAPQNDILKTDILQAMMKDYNQSNVDLFLASLSKPDFKIDIPKTRDIYLYMPARMSLIFSTVTSFSFINLDTGVLDKPFTFSTAYPLDVKNGEIYLSNGVVLSDDFRSFKIGDNVVSVNSIVEINSIKQGEYKITPIDDKAQFYIFYLKDSAIPYAQFILMDKTMFNSAYVQMFFLGNYDKNLFDLVINSRDAKVFKLKI
;
A
#
# COMPACT_ATOMS: atom_id res chain seq x y z
N MET A 1 -5.08 -39.11 9.38
CA MET A 1 -4.65 -38.25 8.25
C MET A 1 -5.28 -36.85 8.26
N ALA A 2 -6.49 -36.63 8.78
CA ALA A 2 -7.11 -35.30 8.82
C ALA A 2 -6.57 -34.36 9.93
N LEU A 3 -6.04 -34.91 11.03
CA LEU A 3 -5.61 -34.13 12.19
C LEU A 3 -4.57 -33.03 11.87
N PRO A 4 -3.50 -33.28 11.07
CA PRO A 4 -2.54 -32.23 10.75
C PRO A 4 -3.15 -31.05 9.99
N ILE A 5 -4.05 -31.30 9.05
CA ILE A 5 -4.71 -30.26 8.25
C ILE A 5 -5.69 -29.47 9.13
N LEU A 6 -6.39 -30.14 10.06
CA LEU A 6 -7.25 -29.46 11.02
C LEU A 6 -6.43 -28.54 11.94
N VAL A 7 -5.29 -29.02 12.45
CA VAL A 7 -4.36 -28.22 13.27
C VAL A 7 -3.88 -27.00 12.49
N LEU A 8 -3.49 -27.15 11.21
CA LEU A 8 -3.16 -26.02 10.35
C LEU A 8 -4.31 -25.01 10.28
N GLY A 9 -5.57 -25.48 10.19
CA GLY A 9 -6.75 -24.62 10.24
C GLY A 9 -6.86 -23.81 11.54
N PHE A 10 -6.63 -24.45 12.69
CA PHE A 10 -6.68 -23.79 14.00
C PHE A 10 -5.49 -22.85 14.26
N LEU A 11 -4.38 -23.00 13.53
CA LEU A 11 -3.32 -21.99 13.56
C LEU A 11 -3.82 -20.61 13.13
N ALA A 12 -4.96 -20.49 12.46
CA ALA A 12 -5.57 -19.20 12.11
C ALA A 12 -5.81 -18.29 13.34
N LEU A 13 -6.05 -18.86 14.52
CA LEU A 13 -6.27 -18.11 15.77
C LEU A 13 -5.06 -17.26 16.18
N LYS A 14 -3.85 -17.60 15.71
CA LYS A 14 -2.61 -16.87 15.98
C LYS A 14 -1.86 -16.43 14.72
N GLY A 15 -1.94 -17.21 13.65
CA GLY A 15 -1.20 -17.01 12.39
C GLY A 15 -1.98 -16.26 11.30
N GLY A 16 -3.21 -15.83 11.58
CA GLY A 16 -4.03 -15.02 10.68
C GLY A 16 -5.04 -15.80 9.84
N LEU A 17 -6.00 -15.07 9.27
CA LEU A 17 -7.20 -15.62 8.60
C LEU A 17 -6.90 -16.60 7.46
N ARG A 18 -5.75 -16.46 6.77
CA ARG A 18 -5.35 -17.30 5.63
C ARG A 18 -5.32 -18.81 5.93
N PHE A 19 -5.12 -19.19 7.20
CA PHE A 19 -5.05 -20.59 7.59
C PHE A 19 -6.44 -21.25 7.72
N THR A 20 -7.52 -20.48 7.83
CA THR A 20 -8.87 -21.04 8.03
C THR A 20 -9.30 -22.01 6.93
N ILE A 21 -8.83 -21.83 5.70
CA ILE A 21 -9.19 -22.69 4.56
C ILE A 21 -8.85 -24.16 4.79
N TYR A 22 -7.81 -24.47 5.58
CA TYR A 22 -7.39 -25.83 5.84
C TYR A 22 -8.41 -26.61 6.70
N SER A 23 -9.13 -25.96 7.62
CA SER A 23 -10.14 -26.66 8.44
C SER A 23 -11.47 -26.86 7.73
N VAL A 24 -11.80 -26.06 6.71
CA VAL A 24 -13.12 -26.05 6.03
C VAL A 24 -13.60 -27.45 5.61
N PRO A 25 -12.87 -28.23 4.78
CA PRO A 25 -13.36 -29.52 4.33
C PRO A 25 -13.49 -30.54 5.46
N ILE A 26 -12.63 -30.49 6.47
CA ILE A 26 -12.64 -31.45 7.59
C ILE A 26 -13.82 -31.16 8.52
N MET A 27 -14.06 -29.89 8.82
CA MET A 27 -15.22 -29.47 9.62
C MET A 27 -16.53 -29.76 8.89
N ALA A 28 -16.57 -29.62 7.56
CA ALA A 28 -17.72 -30.00 6.75
C ALA A 28 -18.03 -31.51 6.81
N LEU A 29 -17.00 -32.37 6.75
CA LEU A 29 -17.16 -33.81 6.95
C LEU A 29 -17.65 -34.14 8.36
N GLY A 30 -17.09 -33.49 9.39
CA GLY A 30 -17.55 -33.63 10.77
C GLY A 30 -19.02 -33.20 10.94
N PHE A 31 -19.42 -32.13 10.27
CA PHE A 31 -20.82 -31.69 10.26
C PHE A 31 -21.74 -32.69 9.54
N GLY A 32 -21.31 -33.26 8.41
CA GLY A 32 -22.05 -34.34 7.74
C GLY A 32 -22.22 -35.58 8.61
N PHE A 33 -21.18 -35.98 9.34
CA PHE A 33 -21.25 -37.06 10.33
C PHE A 33 -22.23 -36.73 11.46
N LEU A 34 -22.20 -35.51 11.99
CA LEU A 34 -23.14 -35.05 13.02
C LEU A 34 -24.60 -35.11 12.53
N LEU A 35 -24.88 -34.71 11.29
CA LEU A 35 -26.21 -34.85 10.71
C LEU A 35 -26.64 -36.32 10.56
N SER A 36 -25.70 -37.22 10.23
CA SER A 36 -25.96 -38.66 10.17
C SER A 36 -26.31 -39.25 11.54
N GLU A 37 -25.55 -38.92 12.58
CA GLU A 37 -25.84 -39.35 13.96
C GLU A 37 -27.18 -38.78 14.45
N PHE A 38 -27.45 -37.50 14.14
CA PHE A 38 -28.73 -36.87 14.46
C PHE A 38 -29.91 -37.58 13.78
N LYS A 39 -29.75 -37.97 12.50
CA LYS A 39 -30.74 -38.78 11.78
C LYS A 39 -30.96 -40.13 12.46
N ALA A 40 -29.90 -40.83 12.86
CA ALA A 40 -30.00 -42.12 13.52
C ALA A 40 -30.79 -42.05 14.84
N ILE A 41 -30.69 -40.93 15.56
CA ILE A 41 -31.50 -40.66 16.76
C ILE A 41 -32.97 -40.40 16.38
N LEU A 42 -33.23 -39.59 15.35
CA LEU A 42 -34.60 -39.26 14.92
C LEU A 42 -35.39 -40.49 14.46
N VAL A 43 -34.76 -41.41 13.71
CA VAL A 43 -35.42 -42.63 13.18
C VAL A 43 -35.85 -43.59 14.31
N LYS A 44 -35.24 -43.53 15.50
CA LYS A 44 -35.70 -44.30 16.67
C LYS A 44 -37.06 -43.82 17.20
N LYS A 45 -37.44 -42.57 16.93
CA LYS A 45 -38.65 -41.92 17.46
C LYS A 45 -39.70 -41.60 16.38
N TYR A 46 -39.28 -41.43 15.14
CA TYR A 46 -40.12 -40.98 14.02
C TYR A 46 -39.92 -41.85 12.77
N SER A 47 -40.84 -41.75 11.79
CA SER A 47 -40.70 -42.47 10.52
C SER A 47 -39.48 -42.02 9.71
N GLN A 48 -39.04 -42.88 8.79
CA GLN A 48 -37.92 -42.57 7.89
C GLN A 48 -38.16 -41.30 7.06
N LEU A 49 -39.40 -41.10 6.60
CA LEU A 49 -39.78 -39.94 5.81
C LEU A 49 -39.67 -38.64 6.61
N THR A 50 -40.23 -38.62 7.82
CA THR A 50 -40.16 -37.46 8.73
C THR A 50 -38.71 -37.11 9.04
N SER A 51 -37.89 -38.13 9.36
CA SER A 51 -36.47 -37.93 9.65
C SER A 51 -35.70 -37.34 8.47
N ASN A 52 -35.96 -37.80 7.25
CA ASN A 52 -35.35 -37.24 6.03
C ASN A 52 -35.72 -35.77 5.81
N ILE A 53 -36.99 -35.41 5.99
CA ILE A 53 -37.46 -34.02 5.85
C ILE A 53 -36.76 -33.11 6.87
N CYS A 54 -36.65 -33.55 8.14
CA CYS A 54 -35.95 -32.80 9.18
C CYS A 54 -34.47 -32.55 8.82
N ILE A 55 -33.77 -33.56 8.29
CA ILE A 55 -32.36 -33.41 7.88
C ILE A 55 -32.22 -32.48 6.68
N ILE A 56 -33.12 -32.56 5.69
CA ILE A 56 -33.12 -31.64 4.55
C ILE A 56 -33.31 -30.20 5.05
N PHE A 57 -34.30 -29.97 5.92
CA PHE A 57 -34.55 -28.65 6.48
C PHE A 57 -33.36 -28.13 7.31
N ALA A 58 -32.77 -28.97 8.16
CA ALA A 58 -31.57 -28.63 8.92
C ALA A 58 -30.40 -28.25 8.01
N THR A 59 -30.22 -28.99 6.91
CA THR A 59 -29.17 -28.71 5.92
C THR A 59 -29.39 -27.38 5.22
N ILE A 60 -30.63 -27.07 4.81
CA ILE A 60 -30.97 -25.78 4.20
C ILE A 60 -30.70 -24.64 5.18
N LEU A 61 -31.10 -24.81 6.44
CA LEU A 61 -30.88 -23.81 7.48
C LEU A 61 -29.40 -23.53 7.71
N THR A 62 -28.54 -24.55 7.73
CA THR A 62 -27.10 -24.36 7.95
C THR A 62 -26.36 -23.81 6.73
N LEU A 63 -26.86 -24.03 5.51
CA LEU A 63 -26.31 -23.42 4.30
C LEU A 63 -26.72 -21.96 4.11
N THR A 64 -27.82 -21.52 4.75
CA THR A 64 -28.32 -20.14 4.65
C THR A 64 -27.24 -19.07 4.91
N PRO A 65 -26.45 -19.10 6.00
CA PRO A 65 -25.39 -18.12 6.23
C PRO A 65 -24.29 -18.13 5.15
N VAL A 66 -24.02 -19.28 4.53
CA VAL A 66 -23.05 -19.37 3.42
C VAL A 66 -23.57 -18.61 2.19
N PHE A 67 -24.84 -18.79 1.83
CA PHE A 67 -25.44 -18.07 0.71
C PHE A 67 -25.57 -16.57 0.99
N ILE A 68 -25.90 -16.18 2.22
CA ILE A 68 -25.90 -14.77 2.64
C ILE A 68 -24.49 -14.17 2.49
N HIS A 69 -23.46 -14.89 2.91
CA HIS A 69 -22.08 -14.44 2.74
C HIS A 69 -21.72 -14.25 1.27
N ILE A 70 -22.02 -15.22 0.40
CA ILE A 70 -21.77 -15.13 -1.05
C ILE A 70 -22.48 -13.92 -1.67
N TYR A 71 -23.76 -13.70 -1.31
CA TYR A 71 -24.54 -12.58 -1.84
C TYR A 71 -23.98 -11.21 -1.44
N ASN A 72 -23.50 -11.10 -0.19
CA ASN A 72 -22.97 -9.85 0.36
C ASN A 72 -21.50 -9.61 -0.03
N TYR A 73 -20.72 -10.65 -0.30
CA TYR A 73 -19.30 -10.55 -0.63
C TYR A 73 -19.08 -10.17 -2.10
N LYS A 74 -19.38 -8.91 -2.43
CA LYS A 74 -19.15 -8.32 -3.75
C LYS A 74 -17.71 -7.84 -3.89
N ALA A 75 -16.77 -8.77 -4.01
CA ALA A 75 -15.36 -8.43 -4.19
C ALA A 75 -15.12 -7.73 -5.53
N PRO A 76 -14.51 -6.52 -5.55
CA PRO A 76 -14.13 -5.87 -6.80
C PRO A 76 -12.90 -6.56 -7.41
N THR A 77 -12.62 -6.25 -8.67
CA THR A 77 -11.35 -6.61 -9.29
C THR A 77 -10.18 -5.93 -8.56
N VAL A 78 -8.99 -6.54 -8.64
CA VAL A 78 -7.78 -5.99 -7.99
C VAL A 78 -7.57 -4.55 -8.46
N PHE A 79 -7.54 -4.32 -9.77
CA PHE A 79 -7.43 -3.01 -10.41
C PHE A 79 -8.70 -2.67 -11.21
N SER A 80 -8.94 -1.37 -11.37
CA SER A 80 -9.94 -0.85 -12.30
C SER A 80 -9.51 -1.02 -13.77
N GLN A 81 -10.47 -0.93 -14.69
CA GLN A 81 -10.18 -0.96 -16.12
C GLN A 81 -9.23 0.18 -16.55
N ASN A 82 -9.35 1.35 -15.93
CA ASN A 82 -8.48 2.49 -16.20
C ASN A 82 -7.03 2.21 -15.80
N GLU A 83 -6.79 1.66 -14.60
CA GLU A 83 -5.45 1.27 -14.14
C GLU A 83 -4.83 0.21 -15.05
N ALA A 84 -5.60 -0.80 -15.45
CA ALA A 84 -5.13 -1.84 -16.38
C ALA A 84 -4.77 -1.26 -17.76
N SER A 85 -5.59 -0.36 -18.29
CA SER A 85 -5.34 0.33 -19.56
C SER A 85 -4.09 1.21 -19.49
N LEU A 86 -3.89 1.92 -18.39
CA LEU A 86 -2.73 2.78 -18.14
C LEU A 86 -1.44 1.96 -18.08
N LEU A 87 -1.45 0.83 -17.37
CA LEU A 87 -0.29 -0.06 -17.33
C LEU A 87 -0.02 -0.74 -18.67
N ASN A 88 -1.06 -1.05 -19.44
CA ASN A 88 -0.91 -1.54 -20.81
C ASN A 88 -0.37 -0.44 -21.76
N GLN A 89 -0.68 0.85 -21.52
CA GLN A 89 -0.02 1.96 -22.21
C GLN A 89 1.47 2.01 -21.86
N LEU A 90 1.83 1.81 -20.59
CA LEU A 90 3.23 1.77 -20.15
C LEU A 90 4.01 0.65 -20.84
N LYS A 91 3.39 -0.50 -21.14
CA LYS A 91 4.00 -1.58 -21.94
C LYS A 91 4.53 -1.12 -23.29
N ASN A 92 3.86 -0.15 -23.92
CA ASN A 92 4.24 0.38 -25.22
C ASN A 92 5.29 1.50 -25.13
N ILE A 93 5.54 2.01 -23.92
CA ILE A 93 6.50 3.10 -23.65
C ILE A 93 7.83 2.52 -23.12
N ALA A 94 7.74 1.54 -22.21
CA ALA A 94 8.88 0.91 -21.56
C ALA A 94 9.34 -0.35 -22.30
N ASN A 95 10.60 -0.74 -22.05
CA ASN A 95 11.17 -1.99 -22.52
C ASN A 95 11.03 -3.09 -21.45
N ARG A 96 11.10 -4.35 -21.90
CA ARG A 96 11.02 -5.53 -21.00
C ARG A 96 12.08 -5.54 -19.88
N GLU A 97 13.25 -4.97 -20.15
CA GLU A 97 14.36 -4.91 -19.20
C GLU A 97 14.29 -3.68 -18.26
N ASP A 98 13.35 -2.77 -18.47
CA ASP A 98 13.16 -1.59 -17.62
C ASP A 98 12.49 -1.95 -16.29
N TYR A 99 12.65 -1.06 -15.30
CA TYR A 99 12.04 -1.23 -13.98
C TYR A 99 10.91 -0.25 -13.73
N VAL A 100 9.88 -0.71 -13.04
CA VAL A 100 8.92 0.14 -12.36
C VAL A 100 9.10 0.02 -10.85
N VAL A 101 9.45 1.13 -10.21
CA VAL A 101 9.51 1.29 -8.75
C VAL A 101 8.13 1.68 -8.26
N THR A 102 7.56 0.82 -7.41
CA THR A 102 6.25 1.03 -6.80
C THR A 102 6.10 0.10 -5.59
N TRP A 103 5.00 0.22 -4.87
CA TRP A 103 4.70 -0.64 -3.72
C TRP A 103 4.41 -2.09 -4.13
N TRP A 104 4.72 -3.07 -3.26
CA TRP A 104 4.67 -4.50 -3.59
C TRP A 104 3.27 -5.01 -3.93
N ASP A 105 2.20 -4.40 -3.38
CA ASP A 105 0.80 -4.68 -3.75
C ASP A 105 0.57 -4.56 -5.27
N TYR A 106 1.35 -3.70 -5.94
CA TYR A 106 1.22 -3.42 -7.38
C TYR A 106 2.23 -4.18 -8.23
N GLY A 107 3.19 -4.90 -7.63
CA GLY A 107 4.28 -5.56 -8.33
C GLY A 107 3.80 -6.56 -9.39
N TYR A 108 2.95 -7.52 -9.00
CA TYR A 108 2.42 -8.50 -9.97
C TYR A 108 1.57 -7.86 -11.08
N PRO A 109 0.59 -6.97 -10.79
CA PRO A 109 -0.16 -6.29 -11.84
C PRO A 109 0.71 -5.47 -12.80
N VAL A 110 1.71 -4.74 -12.29
CA VAL A 110 2.62 -3.94 -13.13
C VAL A 110 3.45 -4.85 -14.03
N ARG A 111 4.03 -5.93 -13.49
CA ARG A 111 4.74 -6.93 -14.30
C ARG A 111 3.84 -7.57 -15.36
N TYR A 112 2.58 -7.84 -15.02
CA TYR A 112 1.63 -8.49 -15.93
C TYR A 112 1.17 -7.57 -17.06
N TYR A 113 0.69 -6.36 -16.75
CA TYR A 113 0.14 -5.45 -17.75
C TYR A 113 1.20 -4.66 -18.51
N SER A 114 2.31 -4.30 -17.85
CA SER A 114 3.40 -3.51 -18.46
C SER A 114 4.55 -4.37 -18.97
N ASP A 115 4.67 -5.64 -18.56
CA ASP A 115 5.72 -6.57 -19.04
C ASP A 115 7.15 -6.05 -18.77
N VAL A 116 7.34 -5.51 -17.56
CA VAL A 116 8.58 -4.89 -17.04
C VAL A 116 9.03 -5.58 -15.75
N LYS A 117 10.22 -5.23 -15.25
CA LYS A 117 10.72 -5.71 -13.95
C LYS A 117 10.26 -4.80 -12.79
N THR A 118 10.26 -5.33 -11.57
CA THR A 118 9.95 -4.58 -10.34
C THR A 118 10.96 -4.88 -9.24
N LEU A 119 11.10 -3.97 -8.28
CA LEU A 119 11.95 -4.20 -7.08
C LEU A 119 11.32 -5.22 -6.12
N VAL A 120 10.00 -5.17 -6.01
CA VAL A 120 9.17 -5.92 -5.06
C VAL A 120 7.88 -6.41 -5.73
N ASP A 121 7.29 -7.46 -5.17
CA ASP A 121 5.99 -8.02 -5.54
C ASP A 121 5.43 -8.89 -4.40
N GLY A 122 4.29 -9.53 -4.59
CA GLY A 122 3.65 -10.37 -3.57
C GLY A 122 4.44 -11.63 -3.18
N GLY A 123 5.56 -11.94 -3.83
CA GLY A 123 6.52 -12.98 -3.42
C GLY A 123 7.81 -12.43 -2.80
N LYS A 124 8.15 -11.16 -3.06
CA LYS A 124 9.35 -10.47 -2.57
C LYS A 124 8.98 -9.13 -1.93
N HIS A 125 8.71 -9.15 -0.61
CA HIS A 125 8.24 -7.98 0.14
C HIS A 125 8.62 -8.03 1.63
N LEU A 126 9.81 -8.58 1.96
CA LEU A 126 10.33 -8.48 3.33
C LEU A 126 10.71 -7.02 3.65
N GLY A 127 11.01 -6.72 4.92
CA GLY A 127 11.41 -5.38 5.35
C GLY A 127 12.58 -4.81 4.51
N LYS A 128 13.61 -5.63 4.30
CA LYS A 128 14.78 -5.27 3.48
C LYS A 128 14.45 -5.03 2.00
N ASP A 129 13.40 -5.67 1.47
CA ASP A 129 12.97 -5.49 0.09
C ASP A 129 12.11 -4.23 -0.06
N ASN A 130 11.16 -4.03 0.87
CA ASN A 130 10.22 -2.91 0.89
C ASN A 130 10.88 -1.57 1.23
N PHE A 131 12.06 -1.58 1.86
CA PHE A 131 12.80 -0.36 2.20
C PHE A 131 13.01 0.55 0.97
N PHE A 132 13.44 -0.01 -0.16
CA PHE A 132 13.75 0.77 -1.36
C PHE A 132 12.53 1.46 -2.02
N PRO A 133 11.43 0.76 -2.35
CA PRO A 133 10.25 1.42 -2.87
C PRO A 133 9.61 2.35 -1.84
N SER A 134 9.65 2.01 -0.54
CA SER A 134 9.21 2.93 0.52
C SER A 134 10.00 4.24 0.47
N PHE A 135 11.32 4.16 0.41
CA PHE A 135 12.21 5.33 0.40
C PHE A 135 11.97 6.19 -0.84
N ALA A 136 11.91 5.56 -2.03
CA ALA A 136 11.70 6.24 -3.30
C ALA A 136 10.31 6.87 -3.44
N LEU A 137 9.33 6.49 -2.61
CA LEU A 137 8.00 7.08 -2.62
C LEU A 137 7.79 8.10 -1.49
N SER A 138 8.53 7.96 -0.37
CA SER A 138 8.21 8.67 0.89
C SER A 138 9.21 9.75 1.28
N LYS A 139 10.44 9.73 0.73
CA LYS A 139 11.43 10.80 0.96
C LYS A 139 11.25 11.93 -0.04
N ASP A 140 12.05 12.99 0.12
CA ASP A 140 12.09 14.09 -0.85
C ASP A 140 12.47 13.61 -2.25
N GLU A 141 12.10 14.40 -3.26
CA GLU A 141 12.23 14.03 -4.67
C GLU A 141 13.68 13.70 -5.08
N GLN A 142 14.67 14.43 -4.57
CA GLN A 142 16.08 14.21 -4.88
C GLN A 142 16.57 12.87 -4.32
N ALA A 143 16.26 12.60 -3.05
CA ALA A 143 16.56 11.32 -2.41
C ALA A 143 15.84 10.16 -3.11
N ALA A 144 14.59 10.37 -3.51
CA ALA A 144 13.81 9.38 -4.23
C ALA A 144 14.42 9.02 -5.60
N ALA A 145 14.84 10.02 -6.37
CA ALA A 145 15.50 9.82 -7.67
C ALA A 145 16.81 9.03 -7.53
N ASN A 146 17.67 9.45 -6.59
CA ASN A 146 18.94 8.80 -6.32
C ASN A 146 18.74 7.35 -5.85
N MET A 147 17.82 7.13 -4.91
CA MET A 147 17.50 5.78 -4.43
C MET A 147 16.87 4.90 -5.52
N ALA A 148 16.03 5.45 -6.40
CA ALA A 148 15.46 4.70 -7.51
C ALA A 148 16.56 4.15 -8.44
N ARG A 149 17.54 4.99 -8.83
CA ARG A 149 18.69 4.55 -9.64
C ARG A 149 19.52 3.51 -8.91
N LEU A 150 19.93 3.77 -7.66
CA LEU A 150 20.76 2.84 -6.90
C LEU A 150 20.05 1.50 -6.69
N SER A 151 18.82 1.51 -6.17
CA SER A 151 18.10 0.28 -5.84
C SER A 151 17.86 -0.63 -7.03
N VAL A 152 17.54 -0.08 -8.20
CA VAL A 152 17.38 -0.86 -9.43
C VAL A 152 18.71 -1.46 -9.89
N GLU A 153 19.76 -0.64 -10.00
CA GLU A 153 21.04 -1.12 -10.53
C GLU A 153 21.71 -2.13 -9.59
N TYR A 154 21.62 -1.93 -8.28
CA TYR A 154 22.13 -2.89 -7.29
C TYR A 154 21.28 -4.16 -7.23
N THR A 155 19.96 -4.07 -7.38
CA THR A 155 19.11 -5.26 -7.50
C THR A 155 19.52 -6.10 -8.71
N GLU A 156 19.78 -5.45 -9.85
CA GLU A 156 20.18 -6.16 -11.06
C GLU A 156 21.57 -6.77 -10.95
N LYS A 157 22.55 -6.05 -10.41
CA LYS A 157 23.86 -6.61 -10.08
C LYS A 157 23.75 -7.81 -9.12
N SER A 158 22.79 -7.78 -8.18
CA SER A 158 22.60 -8.86 -7.21
C SER A 158 22.24 -10.18 -7.87
N PHE A 159 21.61 -10.22 -9.04
CA PHE A 159 21.29 -11.48 -9.71
C PHE A 159 22.54 -12.23 -10.16
N TYR A 160 23.59 -11.51 -10.57
CA TYR A 160 24.84 -12.07 -11.10
C TYR A 160 25.95 -12.23 -10.05
N ALA A 161 25.75 -11.70 -8.84
CA ALA A 161 26.72 -11.79 -7.77
C ALA A 161 26.89 -13.24 -7.26
N PRO A 162 28.10 -13.62 -6.80
CA PRO A 162 28.33 -14.89 -6.11
C PRO A 162 27.40 -15.06 -4.90
N GLN A 163 27.04 -16.29 -4.54
CA GLN A 163 26.09 -16.53 -3.43
C GLN A 163 26.58 -16.03 -2.06
N ASN A 164 27.89 -15.94 -1.88
CA ASN A 164 28.50 -15.46 -0.63
C ASN A 164 28.76 -13.94 -0.64
N ASP A 165 28.37 -13.24 -1.71
CA ASP A 165 28.54 -11.79 -1.81
C ASP A 165 27.50 -11.07 -0.95
N ILE A 166 27.92 -9.96 -0.32
CA ILE A 166 27.03 -9.11 0.47
C ILE A 166 25.85 -8.60 -0.37
N LEU A 167 26.05 -8.42 -1.67
CA LEU A 167 25.00 -7.97 -2.58
C LEU A 167 23.80 -8.94 -2.68
N LYS A 168 24.00 -10.24 -2.40
CA LYS A 168 22.92 -11.23 -2.36
C LYS A 168 22.09 -11.17 -1.06
N THR A 169 22.73 -10.80 0.04
CA THR A 169 22.11 -10.86 1.37
C THR A 169 21.53 -9.51 1.79
N ASP A 170 22.27 -8.42 1.54
CA ASP A 170 21.95 -7.05 1.91
C ASP A 170 22.41 -6.04 0.85
N ILE A 171 21.47 -5.62 0.03
CA ILE A 171 21.70 -4.65 -1.05
C ILE A 171 22.07 -3.26 -0.50
N LEU A 172 21.49 -2.85 0.63
CA LEU A 172 21.77 -1.52 1.21
C LEU A 172 23.19 -1.47 1.76
N GLN A 173 23.62 -2.52 2.46
CA GLN A 173 24.99 -2.61 2.95
C GLN A 173 26.01 -2.65 1.80
N ALA A 174 25.67 -3.31 0.69
CA ALA A 174 26.50 -3.30 -0.52
C ALA A 174 26.62 -1.87 -1.10
N MET A 175 25.53 -1.12 -1.18
CA MET A 175 25.57 0.29 -1.60
C MET A 175 26.50 1.11 -0.69
N MET A 176 26.28 1.03 0.62
CA MET A 176 27.09 1.79 1.59
C MET A 176 28.59 1.49 1.46
N LYS A 177 28.95 0.23 1.26
CA LYS A 177 30.34 -0.20 1.05
C LYS A 177 30.95 0.46 -0.19
N ASP A 178 30.24 0.48 -1.30
CA ASP A 178 30.72 1.07 -2.56
C ASP A 178 30.87 2.59 -2.46
N TYR A 179 30.05 3.26 -1.65
CA TYR A 179 30.13 4.71 -1.38
C TYR A 179 31.00 5.06 -0.16
N ASN A 180 31.78 4.11 0.36
CA ASN A 180 32.65 4.25 1.53
C ASN A 180 31.95 4.84 2.77
N GLN A 181 30.67 4.49 2.98
CA GLN A 181 29.89 4.91 4.14
C GLN A 181 29.78 3.80 5.18
N SER A 182 30.02 4.14 6.45
CA SER A 182 29.86 3.22 7.58
C SER A 182 28.59 3.49 8.42
N ASN A 183 27.96 4.65 8.24
CA ASN A 183 26.76 5.05 8.97
C ASN A 183 25.56 5.13 8.02
N VAL A 184 24.51 4.38 8.33
CA VAL A 184 23.31 4.24 7.49
C VAL A 184 22.56 5.57 7.36
N ASP A 185 22.34 6.27 8.47
CA ASP A 185 21.64 7.56 8.47
C ASP A 185 22.37 8.62 7.64
N LEU A 186 23.70 8.70 7.73
CA LEU A 186 24.51 9.64 6.94
C LEU A 186 24.49 9.29 5.45
N PHE A 187 24.57 8.01 5.10
CA PHE A 187 24.44 7.57 3.71
C PHE A 187 23.08 7.95 3.15
N LEU A 188 21.98 7.62 3.85
CA LEU A 188 20.63 7.92 3.40
C LEU A 188 20.37 9.42 3.33
N ALA A 189 20.87 10.21 4.29
CA ALA A 189 20.77 11.67 4.25
C ALA A 189 21.59 12.30 3.11
N SER A 190 22.70 11.66 2.70
CA SER A 190 23.50 12.12 1.56
C SER A 190 22.73 12.04 0.24
N LEU A 191 21.75 11.14 0.12
CA LEU A 191 20.94 10.98 -1.09
C LEU A 191 20.02 12.18 -1.36
N SER A 192 19.66 12.97 -0.35
CA SER A 192 18.89 14.22 -0.54
C SER A 192 19.75 15.35 -1.13
N LYS A 193 21.07 15.19 -1.26
CA LYS A 193 21.95 16.24 -1.77
C LYS A 193 21.91 16.29 -3.31
N PRO A 194 21.75 17.47 -3.93
CA PRO A 194 21.76 17.62 -5.39
C PRO A 194 23.09 17.23 -6.06
N ASP A 195 24.21 17.28 -5.33
CA ASP A 195 25.55 16.96 -5.81
C ASP A 195 25.97 15.50 -5.50
N PHE A 196 25.03 14.65 -5.07
CA PHE A 196 25.29 13.22 -4.89
C PHE A 196 25.71 12.58 -6.22
N LYS A 197 26.92 12.02 -6.24
CA LYS A 197 27.47 11.37 -7.44
C LYS A 197 26.93 9.95 -7.55
N ILE A 198 26.36 9.61 -8.71
CA ILE A 198 25.98 8.24 -9.04
C ILE A 198 27.10 7.64 -9.88
N ASP A 199 27.92 6.80 -9.25
CA ASP A 199 29.08 6.18 -9.91
C ASP A 199 28.70 4.91 -10.71
N ILE A 200 27.50 4.39 -10.47
CA ILE A 200 26.98 3.21 -11.16
C ILE A 200 26.41 3.60 -12.54
N PRO A 201 26.83 2.94 -13.64
CA PRO A 201 26.33 3.28 -14.96
C PRO A 201 24.85 2.93 -15.08
N LYS A 202 24.09 3.80 -15.77
CA LYS A 202 22.71 3.52 -16.17
C LYS A 202 22.69 2.38 -17.18
N THR A 203 22.06 1.25 -16.86
CA THR A 203 21.92 0.13 -17.81
C THR A 203 20.49 -0.06 -18.32
N ARG A 204 19.52 0.65 -17.75
CA ARG A 204 18.09 0.56 -18.10
C ARG A 204 17.30 1.80 -17.72
N ASP A 205 16.10 1.97 -18.28
CA ASP A 205 15.18 3.00 -17.83
C ASP A 205 14.45 2.57 -16.55
N ILE A 206 14.08 3.57 -15.75
CA ILE A 206 13.40 3.38 -14.47
C ILE A 206 12.18 4.28 -14.47
N TYR A 207 11.05 3.72 -14.05
CA TYR A 207 9.78 4.40 -13.94
C TYR A 207 9.29 4.34 -12.49
N LEU A 208 8.61 5.39 -12.02
CA LEU A 208 7.91 5.39 -10.73
C LEU A 208 6.41 5.35 -11.03
N TYR A 209 5.72 4.32 -10.52
CA TYR A 209 4.26 4.21 -10.62
C TYR A 209 3.61 4.64 -9.31
N MET A 210 2.82 5.71 -9.37
CA MET A 210 2.17 6.34 -8.23
C MET A 210 0.65 6.33 -8.44
N PRO A 211 -0.07 5.29 -7.97
CA PRO A 211 -1.51 5.25 -8.08
C PRO A 211 -2.19 6.05 -6.96
N ALA A 212 -3.38 6.56 -7.25
CA ALA A 212 -4.17 7.36 -6.33
C ALA A 212 -4.52 6.56 -5.06
N ARG A 213 -4.91 5.29 -5.23
CA ARG A 213 -5.29 4.38 -4.14
C ARG A 213 -4.18 4.09 -3.14
N MET A 214 -2.92 4.39 -3.47
CA MET A 214 -1.80 4.20 -2.54
C MET A 214 -1.96 5.10 -1.31
N SER A 215 -2.69 6.22 -1.41
CA SER A 215 -3.00 7.10 -0.28
C SER A 215 -3.62 6.34 0.90
N LEU A 216 -4.50 5.37 0.66
CA LEU A 216 -5.15 4.57 1.71
C LEU A 216 -4.18 3.71 2.53
N ILE A 217 -3.01 3.40 1.97
CA ILE A 217 -1.98 2.56 2.59
C ILE A 217 -0.64 3.29 2.75
N PHE A 218 -0.56 4.58 2.39
CA PHE A 218 0.71 5.29 2.27
C PHE A 218 1.42 5.45 3.62
N SER A 219 0.68 5.49 4.73
CA SER A 219 1.27 5.45 6.07
C SER A 219 2.05 4.15 6.30
N THR A 220 1.53 3.02 5.84
CA THR A 220 2.22 1.72 5.92
C THR A 220 3.39 1.66 4.94
N VAL A 221 3.23 2.20 3.73
CA VAL A 221 4.34 2.31 2.76
C VAL A 221 5.49 3.07 3.39
N THR A 222 5.21 4.23 3.98
CA THR A 222 6.20 5.13 4.56
C THR A 222 6.98 4.49 5.72
N SER A 223 6.31 3.72 6.58
CA SER A 223 6.95 3.18 7.78
C SER A 223 8.23 2.39 7.49
N PHE A 224 8.30 1.67 6.37
CA PHE A 224 9.47 0.87 5.98
C PHE A 224 10.74 1.69 5.72
N SER A 225 10.63 2.98 5.38
CA SER A 225 11.79 3.87 5.17
C SER A 225 12.04 4.83 6.35
N PHE A 226 11.22 4.73 7.39
CA PHE A 226 11.34 5.52 8.63
C PHE A 226 11.73 4.66 9.84
N ILE A 227 11.71 3.34 9.70
CA ILE A 227 12.33 2.43 10.67
C ILE A 227 13.82 2.76 10.77
N ASN A 228 14.29 2.90 12.00
CA ASN A 228 15.70 2.91 12.31
C ASN A 228 16.27 1.51 12.02
N LEU A 229 17.17 1.42 11.06
CA LEU A 229 17.67 0.13 10.57
C LEU A 229 18.59 -0.58 11.56
N ASP A 230 19.14 0.14 12.54
CA ASP A 230 19.96 -0.45 13.61
C ASP A 230 19.09 -1.05 14.73
N THR A 231 17.98 -0.38 15.08
CA THR A 231 17.10 -0.78 16.20
C THR A 231 15.87 -1.57 15.78
N GLY A 232 15.45 -1.45 14.52
CA GLY A 232 14.18 -1.97 14.01
C GLY A 232 12.94 -1.20 14.49
N VAL A 233 13.10 -0.05 15.16
CA VAL A 233 12.02 0.74 15.75
C VAL A 233 11.70 1.97 14.92
N LEU A 234 10.43 2.37 14.89
CA LEU A 234 10.00 3.62 14.28
C LEU A 234 10.25 4.80 15.22
N ASP A 235 11.50 5.28 15.24
CA ASP A 235 11.94 6.35 16.16
C ASP A 235 11.58 7.76 15.66
N LYS A 236 11.25 7.90 14.36
CA LYS A 236 10.88 9.16 13.70
C LYS A 236 9.38 9.12 13.36
N PRO A 237 8.49 9.59 14.27
CA PRO A 237 7.06 9.55 14.01
C PRO A 237 6.71 10.44 12.83
N PHE A 238 5.80 9.97 11.99
CA PHE A 238 5.21 10.73 10.90
C PHE A 238 3.70 10.52 10.90
N THR A 239 2.96 11.41 10.26
CA THR A 239 1.51 11.35 10.16
C THR A 239 1.07 11.43 8.71
N PHE A 240 0.30 10.42 8.27
CA PHE A 240 -0.46 10.43 7.03
C PHE A 240 -1.77 9.68 7.26
N SER A 241 -2.88 10.42 7.42
CA SER A 241 -4.18 9.84 7.73
C SER A 241 -5.23 10.28 6.72
N THR A 242 -5.71 9.33 5.92
CA THR A 242 -6.82 9.55 4.99
C THR A 242 -8.15 9.32 5.68
N ALA A 243 -9.16 10.13 5.36
CA ALA A 243 -10.50 9.94 5.87
C ALA A 243 -11.58 10.43 4.89
N TYR A 244 -12.82 10.05 5.18
CA TYR A 244 -14.02 10.56 4.56
C TYR A 244 -14.99 11.09 5.63
N PRO A 245 -15.85 12.06 5.30
CA PRO A 245 -16.83 12.58 6.24
C PRO A 245 -17.91 11.53 6.54
N LEU A 246 -18.15 11.29 7.82
CA LEU A 246 -19.26 10.49 8.32
C LEU A 246 -20.50 11.36 8.56
N ASP A 247 -20.29 12.57 9.07
CA ASP A 247 -21.35 13.47 9.52
C ASP A 247 -20.87 14.92 9.52
N VAL A 248 -21.80 15.88 9.41
CA VAL A 248 -21.53 17.32 9.48
C VAL A 248 -22.57 17.97 10.38
N LYS A 249 -22.15 18.46 11.55
CA LYS A 249 -23.04 19.03 12.57
C LYS A 249 -22.35 20.17 13.30
N ASN A 250 -23.10 21.22 13.65
CA ASN A 250 -22.63 22.34 14.47
C ASN A 250 -21.34 23.04 13.98
N GLY A 251 -21.11 23.13 12.66
CA GLY A 251 -19.88 23.71 12.09
C GLY A 251 -18.65 22.78 12.18
N GLU A 252 -18.87 21.49 12.44
CA GLU A 252 -17.82 20.48 12.52
C GLU A 252 -18.10 19.31 11.57
N ILE A 253 -17.03 18.71 11.06
CA ILE A 253 -17.04 17.58 10.14
C ILE A 253 -16.39 16.39 10.85
N TYR A 254 -17.18 15.35 11.10
CA TYR A 254 -16.72 14.13 11.77
C TYR A 254 -16.13 13.19 10.72
N LEU A 255 -14.83 12.93 10.82
CA LEU A 255 -14.10 12.10 9.87
C LEU A 255 -14.02 10.64 10.32
N SER A 256 -13.92 9.73 9.36
CA SER A 256 -13.87 8.28 9.58
C SER A 256 -12.68 7.79 10.42
N ASN A 257 -11.64 8.60 10.55
CA ASN A 257 -10.46 8.32 11.37
C ASN A 257 -10.57 8.84 12.82
N GLY A 258 -11.76 9.34 13.23
CA GLY A 258 -12.00 9.87 14.57
C GLY A 258 -11.56 11.32 14.77
N VAL A 259 -11.04 11.98 13.73
CA VAL A 259 -10.74 13.41 13.74
C VAL A 259 -12.01 14.22 13.54
N VAL A 260 -12.16 15.32 14.27
CA VAL A 260 -13.25 16.29 14.07
C VAL A 260 -12.65 17.56 13.48
N LEU A 261 -12.95 17.85 12.22
CA LEU A 261 -12.40 18.99 11.47
C LEU A 261 -13.37 20.18 11.55
N SER A 262 -12.87 21.40 11.74
CA SER A 262 -13.72 22.60 11.65
C SER A 262 -14.20 22.81 10.21
N ASP A 263 -15.40 23.39 10.04
CA ASP A 263 -15.99 23.68 8.73
C ASP A 263 -15.16 24.63 7.85
N ASP A 264 -14.40 25.53 8.48
CA ASP A 264 -13.43 26.42 7.83
C ASP A 264 -12.07 25.75 7.53
N PHE A 265 -11.90 24.48 7.91
CA PHE A 265 -10.69 23.65 7.80
C PHE A 265 -9.45 24.19 8.51
N ARG A 266 -9.57 25.19 9.40
CA ARG A 266 -8.41 25.83 10.07
C ARG A 266 -7.91 25.10 11.30
N SER A 267 -8.72 24.20 11.86
CA SER A 267 -8.37 23.43 13.05
C SER A 267 -9.04 22.07 13.04
N PHE A 268 -8.51 21.15 13.82
CA PHE A 268 -9.11 19.85 14.04
C PHE A 268 -8.96 19.41 15.50
N LYS A 269 -9.81 18.48 15.92
CA LYS A 269 -9.80 17.88 17.25
C LYS A 269 -9.44 16.41 17.17
N ILE A 270 -8.58 15.97 18.08
CA ILE A 270 -8.30 14.56 18.37
C ILE A 270 -8.52 14.36 19.87
N GLY A 271 -9.60 13.66 20.22
CA GLY A 271 -10.10 13.69 21.60
C GLY A 271 -10.47 15.12 22.00
N ASP A 272 -9.94 15.59 23.14
CA ASP A 272 -10.23 16.93 23.67
C ASP A 272 -9.26 18.02 23.18
N ASN A 273 -8.21 17.64 22.44
CA ASN A 273 -7.18 18.58 22.01
C ASN A 273 -7.54 19.25 20.69
N VAL A 274 -7.55 20.59 20.68
CA VAL A 274 -7.72 21.41 19.47
C VAL A 274 -6.34 21.74 18.90
N VAL A 275 -6.13 21.45 17.62
CA VAL A 275 -4.86 21.67 16.92
C VAL A 275 -5.13 22.50 15.66
N SER A 276 -4.37 23.58 15.48
CA SER A 276 -4.43 24.39 14.25
C SER A 276 -3.69 23.68 13.10
N VAL A 277 -4.17 23.86 11.88
CA VAL A 277 -3.48 23.38 10.68
C VAL A 277 -2.43 24.38 10.23
N ASN A 278 -1.37 23.90 9.60
CA ASN A 278 -0.37 24.71 8.94
C ASN A 278 -0.95 25.43 7.72
N SER A 279 -1.51 24.65 6.81
CA SER A 279 -2.12 25.14 5.58
C SER A 279 -3.27 24.23 5.15
N ILE A 280 -4.27 24.82 4.51
CA ILE A 280 -5.33 24.12 3.82
C ILE A 280 -4.90 23.92 2.37
N VAL A 281 -4.99 22.70 1.86
CA VAL A 281 -4.64 22.35 0.49
C VAL A 281 -5.86 21.78 -0.22
N GLU A 282 -6.49 22.60 -1.06
CA GLU A 282 -7.64 22.18 -1.86
C GLU A 282 -7.16 21.66 -3.21
N ILE A 283 -7.34 20.36 -3.47
CA ILE A 283 -7.01 19.73 -4.74
C ILE A 283 -8.26 19.74 -5.62
N ASN A 284 -8.28 20.60 -6.64
CA ASN A 284 -9.39 20.73 -7.58
C ASN A 284 -9.27 19.70 -8.72
N SER A 285 -8.06 19.43 -9.21
CA SER A 285 -7.81 18.45 -10.28
C SER A 285 -6.39 17.89 -10.23
N ILE A 286 -6.26 16.59 -9.96
CA ILE A 286 -4.95 15.89 -9.92
C ILE A 286 -4.30 15.84 -11.30
N LYS A 287 -5.11 15.60 -12.35
CA LYS A 287 -4.62 15.47 -13.73
C LYS A 287 -4.13 16.80 -14.28
N GLN A 288 -4.84 17.90 -14.00
CA GLN A 288 -4.41 19.24 -14.44
C GLN A 288 -3.36 19.86 -13.51
N GLY A 289 -3.19 19.34 -12.29
CA GLY A 289 -2.33 19.95 -11.28
C GLY A 289 -2.93 21.22 -10.68
N GLU A 290 -4.26 21.34 -10.68
CA GLU A 290 -4.95 22.51 -10.14
C GLU A 290 -5.22 22.33 -8.65
N TYR A 291 -4.53 23.13 -7.83
CA TYR A 291 -4.72 23.16 -6.39
C TYR A 291 -4.57 24.58 -5.84
N LYS A 292 -5.06 24.79 -4.63
CA LYS A 292 -4.90 26.03 -3.88
C LYS A 292 -4.38 25.74 -2.48
N ILE A 293 -3.25 26.34 -2.13
CA ILE A 293 -2.72 26.33 -0.76
C ILE A 293 -3.13 27.64 -0.08
N THR A 294 -3.78 27.54 1.07
CA THR A 294 -4.11 28.68 1.93
C THR A 294 -3.34 28.53 3.24
N PRO A 295 -2.27 29.32 3.46
CA PRO A 295 -1.52 29.31 4.73
C PRO A 295 -2.38 29.77 5.90
N ILE A 296 -2.25 29.13 7.06
CA ILE A 296 -3.02 29.41 8.28
C ILE A 296 -2.09 29.72 9.46
N ASP A 297 -1.20 28.79 9.84
CA ASP A 297 -0.23 28.96 10.93
C ASP A 297 1.10 28.27 10.59
N ASP A 298 2.12 29.06 10.33
CA ASP A 298 3.47 28.65 9.96
C ASP A 298 4.10 27.70 11.00
N LYS A 299 3.74 27.87 12.28
CA LYS A 299 4.25 27.09 13.41
C LYS A 299 3.53 25.75 13.58
N ALA A 300 2.30 25.63 13.07
CA ALA A 300 1.56 24.39 13.08
C ALA A 300 2.25 23.32 12.20
N GLN A 301 2.06 22.05 12.56
CA GLN A 301 2.79 20.92 11.96
C GLN A 301 2.01 20.19 10.86
N PHE A 302 0.68 20.29 10.86
CA PHE A 302 -0.17 19.44 10.05
C PHE A 302 -0.84 20.19 8.91
N TYR A 303 -0.79 19.64 7.71
CA TYR A 303 -1.55 20.07 6.54
C TYR A 303 -2.85 19.29 6.45
N ILE A 304 -3.90 19.96 6.00
CA ILE A 304 -5.16 19.31 5.65
C ILE A 304 -5.38 19.41 4.14
N PHE A 305 -5.44 18.25 3.50
CA PHE A 305 -5.79 18.14 2.08
C PHE A 305 -7.29 17.89 1.97
N TYR A 306 -7.93 18.63 1.07
CA TYR A 306 -9.30 18.37 0.65
C TYR A 306 -9.31 17.99 -0.83
N LEU A 307 -9.66 16.75 -1.12
CA LEU A 307 -9.71 16.18 -2.46
C LEU A 307 -11.12 16.37 -3.05
N LYS A 308 -11.37 17.50 -3.73
CA LYS A 308 -12.68 17.76 -4.36
C LYS A 308 -12.98 16.79 -5.47
N ASP A 309 -11.97 16.43 -6.25
CA ASP A 309 -12.06 15.50 -7.37
C ASP A 309 -11.51 14.10 -7.02
N SER A 310 -11.85 13.57 -5.85
CA SER A 310 -11.40 12.22 -5.48
C SER A 310 -12.15 11.14 -6.25
N ALA A 311 -11.42 10.35 -7.04
CA ALA A 311 -11.93 9.11 -7.65
C ALA A 311 -11.91 7.93 -6.66
N ILE A 312 -11.20 8.08 -5.55
CA ILE A 312 -10.89 7.00 -4.63
C ILE A 312 -11.99 6.94 -3.56
N PRO A 313 -12.74 5.83 -3.45
CA PRO A 313 -13.62 5.63 -2.31
C PRO A 313 -12.85 5.77 -0.99
N TYR A 314 -13.45 6.43 -0.01
CA TYR A 314 -12.92 6.57 1.35
C TYR A 314 -11.73 7.54 1.54
N ALA A 315 -11.25 8.21 0.50
CA ALA A 315 -10.20 9.24 0.62
C ALA A 315 -10.72 10.59 0.10
N GLN A 316 -11.32 11.40 0.98
CA GLN A 316 -11.74 12.77 0.65
C GLN A 316 -10.87 13.82 1.37
N PHE A 317 -10.40 13.50 2.57
CA PHE A 317 -9.48 14.32 3.34
C PHE A 317 -8.19 13.56 3.62
N ILE A 318 -7.06 14.29 3.69
CA ILE A 318 -5.79 13.74 4.16
C ILE A 318 -5.18 14.72 5.17
N LEU A 319 -4.99 14.25 6.40
CA LEU A 319 -4.23 14.95 7.42
C LEU A 319 -2.79 14.43 7.43
N MET A 320 -1.81 15.30 7.24
CA MET A 320 -0.41 14.90 7.16
C MET A 320 0.54 15.92 7.78
N ASP A 321 1.72 15.50 8.24
CA ASP A 321 2.73 16.43 8.74
C ASP A 321 3.62 17.03 7.62
N LYS A 322 4.53 17.95 7.99
CA LYS A 322 5.53 18.56 7.08
C LYS A 322 6.39 17.53 6.36
N THR A 323 6.76 16.43 7.02
CA THR A 323 7.61 15.39 6.43
C THR A 323 6.88 14.69 5.29
N MET A 324 5.62 14.31 5.52
CA MET A 324 4.79 13.65 4.52
C MET A 324 4.37 14.60 3.40
N PHE A 325 4.10 15.87 3.72
CA PHE A 325 3.85 16.89 2.71
C PHE A 325 5.02 17.00 1.70
N ASN A 326 6.26 16.88 2.16
CA ASN A 326 7.46 16.94 1.32
C ASN A 326 7.81 15.62 0.61
N SER A 327 7.05 14.55 0.83
CA SER A 327 7.31 13.27 0.17
C SER A 327 7.14 13.36 -1.35
N ALA A 328 7.96 12.60 -2.08
CA ALA A 328 7.89 12.47 -3.53
C ALA A 328 6.47 12.10 -3.99
N TYR A 329 5.81 11.16 -3.31
CA TYR A 329 4.42 10.82 -3.63
C TYR A 329 3.48 12.02 -3.49
N VAL A 330 3.52 12.78 -2.38
CA VAL A 330 2.61 13.91 -2.20
C VAL A 330 2.89 15.03 -3.20
N GLN A 331 4.15 15.43 -3.36
CA GLN A 331 4.53 16.50 -4.28
C GLN A 331 4.25 16.12 -5.74
N MET A 332 4.70 14.95 -6.19
CA MET A 332 4.64 14.56 -7.60
C MET A 332 3.23 14.09 -7.99
N PHE A 333 2.55 13.30 -7.15
CA PHE A 333 1.23 12.78 -7.46
C PHE A 333 0.13 13.84 -7.26
N PHE A 334 -0.07 14.31 -6.02
CA PHE A 334 -1.20 15.19 -5.69
C PHE A 334 -1.02 16.62 -6.18
N LEU A 335 0.16 17.20 -5.96
CA LEU A 335 0.44 18.59 -6.34
C LEU A 335 0.94 18.71 -7.77
N GLY A 336 1.49 17.64 -8.36
CA GLY A 336 2.09 17.70 -9.69
C GLY A 336 3.39 18.49 -9.73
N ASN A 337 4.01 18.74 -8.58
CA ASN A 337 5.30 19.40 -8.45
C ASN A 337 6.40 18.35 -8.55
N TYR A 338 7.22 18.44 -9.58
CA TYR A 338 8.36 17.55 -9.80
C TYR A 338 9.46 18.28 -10.57
N ASP A 339 10.72 17.96 -10.28
CA ASP A 339 11.90 18.45 -10.98
C ASP A 339 12.04 17.75 -12.33
N LYS A 340 11.90 18.55 -13.40
CA LYS A 340 12.01 18.08 -14.80
C LYS A 340 13.43 17.68 -15.20
N ASN A 341 14.43 17.97 -14.38
CA ASN A 341 15.80 17.47 -14.54
C ASN A 341 15.94 16.04 -14.01
N LEU A 342 15.12 15.64 -13.02
CA LEU A 342 15.13 14.30 -12.43
C LEU A 342 14.12 13.37 -13.10
N PHE A 343 12.94 13.88 -13.45
CA PHE A 343 11.83 13.06 -13.94
C PHE A 343 11.13 13.63 -15.18
N ASP A 344 10.69 12.73 -16.06
CA ASP A 344 9.74 12.99 -17.13
C ASP A 344 8.37 12.37 -16.79
N LEU A 345 7.31 13.16 -16.82
CA LEU A 345 5.95 12.65 -16.65
C LEU A 345 5.49 11.96 -17.96
N VAL A 346 5.50 10.62 -17.98
CA VAL A 346 5.18 9.82 -19.18
C VAL A 346 3.70 9.43 -19.25
N ILE A 347 3.05 9.26 -18.10
CA ILE A 347 1.59 9.06 -18.04
C ILE A 347 1.00 9.93 -16.94
N ASN A 348 0.01 10.73 -17.31
CA ASN A 348 -0.71 11.62 -16.40
C ASN A 348 -2.22 11.30 -16.41
N SER A 349 -2.68 10.67 -15.34
CA SER A 349 -4.09 10.35 -15.12
C SER A 349 -4.54 10.78 -13.72
N ARG A 350 -5.86 10.86 -13.53
CA ARG A 350 -6.48 11.05 -12.21
C ARG A 350 -6.20 9.85 -11.29
N ASP A 351 -6.18 8.64 -11.86
CA ASP A 351 -6.07 7.39 -11.10
C ASP A 351 -4.61 6.96 -10.83
N ALA A 352 -3.66 7.40 -11.66
CA ALA A 352 -2.23 7.17 -11.45
C ALA A 352 -1.37 8.14 -12.27
N LYS A 353 -0.15 8.38 -11.79
CA LYS A 353 0.92 9.03 -12.57
C LYS A 353 2.11 8.09 -12.71
N VAL A 354 2.78 8.17 -13.86
CA VAL A 354 4.03 7.46 -14.14
C VAL A 354 5.11 8.45 -14.54
N PHE A 355 6.23 8.39 -13.82
CA PHE A 355 7.38 9.25 -14.04
C PHE A 355 8.57 8.41 -14.49
N LYS A 356 9.27 8.81 -15.54
CA LYS A 356 10.51 8.20 -16.00
C LYS A 356 11.70 8.95 -15.39
N LEU A 357 12.62 8.22 -14.77
CA LEU A 357 13.86 8.77 -14.20
C LEU A 357 14.85 9.13 -15.31
N LYS A 358 15.43 10.33 -15.24
CA LYS A 358 16.42 10.83 -16.22
C LYS A 358 17.87 10.52 -15.83
N ILE A 359 18.16 10.47 -14.54
CA ILE A 359 19.51 10.25 -13.98
C ILE A 359 19.90 8.78 -13.88
#